data_AF-A0AAV5F3W4-F1
#
_entry.id   AF-A0AAV5F3W4-F1
#
_cell.length_a   1.000
_cell.length_b   1.000
_cell.length_c   1.000
_cell.angle_alpha   90.00
_cell.angle_beta   90.00
_cell.angle_gamma   90.00
#
_symmetry.space_group_name_H-M   'P 1'
#
loop_
_entity.id
_entity.type
_entity.pdbx_description
1 polymer ?
#
loop_
_entity_poly.entity_id
_entity_poly.type
_entity_poly.pdbx_seq_one_letter_code
_entity_poly.pdbx_strand_id
1 'polypeptide(L)'
;MPVPCGEDGLALSVQLVSFACGGFAVVWRTNHVLVDGSALALLVRAWSELVRSGTLPECLRPELDRSMLRPRAPPSYSASVNEALTILDGRRQVNALTTELSFVERLYYVEASDIAWLRDAASSSTDDGGNRRATRVQALSAYLWKALAGIVAGTGEECCSMSWRVNGRWKIKTPALQAAASNNYVGNVVALPVREESVQELLRMPLPDVAALVKETITEASYDERLQEVVDWVEDHKQPVTAIASFPIDTDFGFGRAAFEMNMSTCAARLCSGTVQILPHPGDDGSWIVSALVWPRLAAVLEKDIFKPLTADSLGLHAPQL
;
A
#
# COMPACT_ATOMS: atom_id res chain seq x y z
N MET A 1 -23.21 -12.80 5.38
CA MET A 1 -22.12 -12.51 6.34
C MET A 1 -20.83 -13.02 5.73
N PRO A 2 -19.78 -12.20 5.54
CA PRO A 2 -18.49 -12.72 5.11
C PRO A 2 -17.99 -13.65 6.22
N VAL A 3 -17.78 -14.93 5.89
CA VAL A 3 -17.34 -15.96 6.83
C VAL A 3 -16.04 -15.51 7.51
N PRO A 4 -15.89 -15.62 8.85
CA PRO A 4 -14.64 -15.33 9.53
C PRO A 4 -13.59 -16.36 9.09
N CYS A 5 -12.54 -15.93 8.40
CA CYS A 5 -11.42 -16.82 8.08
C CYS A 5 -10.48 -16.85 9.29
N GLY A 6 -10.89 -17.58 10.32
CA GLY A 6 -10.08 -17.89 11.49
C GLY A 6 -9.67 -19.36 11.59
N GLU A 7 -10.31 -20.27 10.85
CA GLU A 7 -10.15 -21.71 11.14
C GLU A 7 -9.85 -22.62 9.94
N ASP A 8 -9.99 -22.16 8.68
CA ASP A 8 -9.68 -23.00 7.51
C ASP A 8 -8.64 -22.37 6.58
N GLY A 9 -7.61 -23.14 6.23
CA GLY A 9 -6.46 -22.77 5.39
C GLY A 9 -6.79 -22.47 3.92
N LEU A 10 -7.76 -21.61 3.66
CA LEU A 10 -8.20 -21.25 2.32
C LEU A 10 -7.20 -20.26 1.67
N ALA A 11 -6.58 -20.67 0.57
CA ALA A 11 -5.60 -19.85 -0.15
C ALA A 11 -6.24 -18.64 -0.88
N LEU A 12 -7.44 -18.87 -1.45
CA LEU A 12 -8.19 -17.89 -2.23
C LEU A 12 -9.70 -18.16 -2.06
N SER A 13 -10.47 -17.10 -1.84
CA SER A 13 -11.93 -17.07 -1.96
C SER A 13 -12.33 -15.98 -2.93
N VAL A 14 -13.29 -16.27 -3.81
CA VAL A 14 -13.89 -15.30 -4.72
C VAL A 14 -15.39 -15.32 -4.51
N GLN A 15 -15.97 -14.14 -4.27
CA GLN A 15 -17.40 -13.97 -4.07
C GLN A 15 -17.95 -12.97 -5.08
N LEU A 16 -18.96 -13.39 -5.84
CA LEU A 16 -19.76 -12.51 -6.69
C LEU A 16 -21.00 -12.05 -5.91
N VAL A 17 -21.24 -10.75 -5.87
CA VAL A 17 -22.40 -10.13 -5.23
C VAL A 17 -23.15 -9.32 -6.27
N SER A 18 -24.35 -9.78 -6.64
CA SER A 18 -25.22 -9.05 -7.57
C SER A 18 -26.12 -8.08 -6.81
N PHE A 19 -26.31 -6.88 -7.37
CA PHE A 19 -27.18 -5.85 -6.83
C PHE A 19 -28.52 -5.83 -7.59
N ALA A 20 -29.57 -5.34 -6.92
CA ALA A 20 -30.92 -5.25 -7.51
C ALA A 20 -30.98 -4.35 -8.76
N CYS A 21 -30.05 -3.40 -8.91
CA CYS A 21 -29.95 -2.52 -10.08
C CYS A 21 -29.28 -3.18 -11.30
N GLY A 22 -28.87 -4.45 -11.22
CA GLY A 22 -28.18 -5.17 -12.30
C GLY A 22 -26.66 -5.03 -12.27
N GLY A 23 -26.11 -4.15 -11.44
CA GLY A 23 -24.67 -4.11 -11.15
C GLY A 23 -24.22 -5.30 -10.30
N PHE A 24 -22.90 -5.48 -10.17
CA PHE A 24 -22.32 -6.50 -9.31
C PHE A 24 -20.97 -6.04 -8.72
N ALA A 25 -20.53 -6.72 -7.66
CA ALA A 25 -19.19 -6.61 -7.11
C ALA A 25 -18.53 -7.99 -7.06
N VAL A 26 -17.22 -8.05 -7.31
CA VAL A 26 -16.42 -9.26 -7.12
C VAL A 26 -15.45 -9.02 -5.98
N VAL A 27 -15.54 -9.83 -4.94
CA VAL A 27 -14.68 -9.75 -3.76
C VAL A 27 -13.67 -10.89 -3.81
N TRP A 28 -12.39 -10.52 -3.78
CA TRP A 28 -11.26 -11.44 -3.74
C TRP A 28 -10.66 -11.42 -2.35
N ARG A 29 -10.49 -12.60 -1.75
CA ARG A 29 -9.83 -12.76 -0.46
C ARG A 29 -8.72 -13.79 -0.58
N THR A 30 -7.52 -13.43 -0.14
CA THR A 30 -6.36 -14.33 -0.12
C THR A 30 -5.73 -14.37 1.26
N ASN A 31 -5.00 -15.45 1.52
CA ASN A 31 -4.09 -15.49 2.65
C ASN A 31 -2.79 -14.74 2.29
N HIS A 32 -2.52 -13.64 2.98
CA HIS A 32 -1.36 -12.78 2.70
C HIS A 32 0.00 -13.48 2.95
N VAL A 33 0.02 -14.58 3.71
CA VAL A 33 1.22 -15.43 3.83
C VAL A 33 1.62 -16.01 2.48
N LEU A 34 0.65 -16.26 1.59
CA LEU A 34 0.88 -16.88 0.31
C LEU A 34 1.28 -15.89 -0.77
N VAL A 35 0.68 -14.71 -0.79
CA VAL A 35 0.81 -13.74 -1.89
C VAL A 35 0.79 -12.31 -1.36
N ASP A 36 1.61 -11.44 -1.96
CA ASP A 36 1.44 -10.01 -1.79
C ASP A 36 0.34 -9.47 -2.72
N GLY A 37 0.05 -8.18 -2.54
CA GLY A 37 -0.93 -7.48 -3.37
C GLY A 37 -0.61 -7.49 -4.87
N SER A 38 0.65 -7.42 -5.26
CA SER A 38 1.03 -7.43 -6.70
C SER A 38 0.74 -8.80 -7.32
N ALA A 39 1.02 -9.88 -6.60
CA ALA A 39 0.68 -11.23 -7.02
C ALA A 39 -0.85 -11.46 -7.08
N LEU A 40 -1.62 -10.88 -6.16
CA LEU A 40 -3.09 -10.87 -6.26
C LEU A 40 -3.55 -10.13 -7.52
N ALA A 41 -3.02 -8.94 -7.80
CA ALA A 41 -3.34 -8.18 -9.01
C ALA A 41 -3.09 -8.99 -10.29
N LEU A 42 -1.94 -9.66 -10.36
CA LEU A 42 -1.59 -10.55 -11.46
C LEU A 42 -2.62 -11.66 -11.64
N LEU A 43 -3.04 -12.31 -10.54
CA LEU A 43 -4.03 -13.37 -10.58
C LEU A 43 -5.36 -12.87 -11.14
N VAL A 44 -5.85 -11.71 -10.69
CA VAL A 44 -7.13 -11.18 -11.19
C VAL A 44 -7.03 -10.80 -12.67
N ARG A 45 -5.91 -10.19 -13.09
CA ARG A 45 -5.64 -9.87 -14.51
C ARG A 45 -5.59 -11.13 -15.38
N ALA A 46 -4.83 -12.13 -14.96
CA ALA A 46 -4.72 -13.42 -15.65
C ALA A 46 -6.09 -14.10 -15.80
N TRP A 47 -6.92 -14.08 -14.76
CA TRP A 47 -8.27 -14.61 -14.82
C TRP A 47 -9.13 -13.80 -15.80
N SER A 48 -9.10 -12.47 -15.72
CA SER A 48 -9.88 -11.61 -16.61
C SER A 48 -9.55 -11.84 -18.09
N GLU A 49 -8.27 -12.01 -18.43
CA GLU A 49 -7.83 -12.33 -19.79
C GLU A 49 -8.23 -13.73 -20.25
N LEU A 50 -8.17 -14.71 -19.35
CA LEU A 50 -8.63 -16.07 -19.65
C LEU A 50 -10.13 -16.09 -19.95
N VAL A 51 -10.94 -15.34 -19.20
CA VAL A 51 -12.39 -15.22 -19.42
C VAL A 51 -12.71 -14.52 -20.74
N ARG A 52 -11.98 -13.45 -21.07
CA ARG A 52 -12.21 -12.67 -22.30
C ARG A 52 -11.73 -13.38 -23.57
N SER A 53 -10.53 -13.93 -23.55
CA SER A 53 -9.85 -14.44 -24.74
C SER A 53 -9.85 -15.96 -24.86
N GLY A 54 -10.17 -16.68 -23.78
CA GLY A 54 -10.01 -18.14 -23.70
C GLY A 54 -8.56 -18.61 -23.62
N THR A 55 -7.59 -17.71 -23.56
CA THR A 55 -6.16 -18.03 -23.54
C THR A 55 -5.43 -17.22 -22.47
N LEU A 56 -4.32 -17.76 -21.96
CA LEU A 56 -3.45 -17.05 -21.04
C LEU A 56 -2.11 -16.72 -21.72
N PRO A 57 -1.82 -15.44 -21.98
CA PRO A 57 -0.53 -15.01 -22.53
C PRO A 57 0.63 -15.40 -21.64
N GLU A 58 1.80 -15.64 -22.23
CA GLU A 58 3.02 -16.01 -21.49
C GLU A 58 3.39 -14.94 -20.44
N CYS A 59 3.19 -13.66 -20.76
CA CYS A 59 3.46 -12.56 -19.85
C CYS A 59 2.55 -12.50 -18.61
N LEU A 60 1.47 -13.29 -18.55
CA LEU A 60 0.57 -13.40 -17.40
C LEU A 60 0.64 -14.77 -16.73
N ARG A 61 1.50 -15.69 -17.20
CA ARG A 61 1.64 -17.00 -16.60
C ARG A 61 2.30 -16.89 -15.23
N PRO A 62 1.65 -17.38 -14.15
CA PRO A 62 2.20 -17.31 -12.81
C PRO A 62 3.49 -18.11 -12.66
N GLU A 63 4.52 -17.51 -12.07
CA GLU A 63 5.75 -18.18 -11.67
C GLU A 63 5.62 -18.62 -10.19
N LEU A 64 5.80 -19.91 -9.93
CA LEU A 64 5.52 -20.54 -8.64
C LEU A 64 6.79 -21.02 -7.92
N ASP A 65 7.96 -20.96 -8.55
CA ASP A 65 9.19 -21.42 -7.94
C ASP A 65 9.63 -20.52 -6.77
N ARG A 66 9.33 -20.96 -5.54
CA ARG A 66 9.73 -20.28 -4.30
C ARG A 66 11.15 -20.62 -3.86
N SER A 67 11.82 -21.57 -4.51
CA SER A 67 13.17 -22.01 -4.12
C SER A 67 14.21 -20.90 -4.25
N MET A 68 13.89 -19.86 -5.01
CA MET A 68 14.77 -18.75 -5.29
C MET A 68 14.84 -17.67 -4.19
N LEU A 69 13.87 -17.65 -3.26
CA LEU A 69 13.83 -16.76 -2.09
C LEU A 69 13.97 -17.58 -0.80
N ARG A 70 15.00 -18.43 -0.75
CA ARG A 70 15.28 -19.24 0.44
C ARG A 70 15.99 -18.42 1.52
N PRO A 71 15.69 -18.67 2.80
CA PRO A 71 16.45 -18.06 3.88
C PRO A 71 17.91 -18.53 3.86
N ARG A 72 18.81 -17.66 4.32
CA ARG A 72 20.21 -18.02 4.56
C ARG A 72 20.31 -18.97 5.75
N ALA A 73 21.42 -19.72 5.80
CA ALA A 73 21.74 -20.63 6.89
C ALA A 73 23.14 -20.30 7.45
N PRO A 74 23.24 -19.64 8.62
CA PRO A 74 22.14 -19.16 9.47
C PRO A 74 21.40 -17.93 8.87
N PRO A 75 20.14 -17.68 9.26
CA PRO A 75 19.46 -16.43 8.95
C PRO A 75 20.25 -15.23 9.47
N SER A 76 20.28 -14.14 8.69
CA SER A 76 20.99 -12.91 9.01
C SER A 76 20.14 -11.71 8.65
N TYR A 77 20.03 -10.73 9.55
CA TYR A 77 19.30 -9.50 9.30
C TYR A 77 19.86 -8.37 10.19
N SER A 78 19.86 -7.15 9.66
CA SER A 78 20.30 -5.96 10.39
C SER A 78 19.33 -5.58 11.52
N ALA A 79 19.86 -4.86 12.51
CA ALA A 79 19.06 -4.32 13.61
C ALA A 79 17.92 -3.41 13.10
N SER A 80 18.14 -2.68 12.01
CA SER A 80 17.12 -1.81 11.41
C SER A 80 15.97 -2.59 10.79
N VAL A 81 16.22 -3.71 10.11
CA VAL A 81 15.16 -4.60 9.61
C VAL A 81 14.41 -5.23 10.78
N ASN A 82 15.14 -5.70 11.80
CA ASN A 82 14.53 -6.27 12.99
C ASN A 82 13.60 -5.26 13.67
N GLU A 83 14.05 -4.03 13.89
CA GLU A 83 13.24 -2.98 14.50
C GLU A 83 12.02 -2.61 13.65
N ALA A 84 12.20 -2.42 12.34
CA ALA A 84 11.12 -2.10 11.41
C ALA A 84 10.00 -3.15 11.41
N LEU A 85 10.35 -4.43 11.50
CA LEU A 85 9.39 -5.54 11.55
C LEU A 85 8.84 -5.78 12.96
N THR A 86 9.61 -5.46 14.00
CA THR A 86 9.17 -5.52 15.41
C THR A 86 8.17 -4.41 15.76
N ILE A 87 8.08 -3.32 14.99
CA ILE A 87 6.97 -2.34 15.12
C ILE A 87 5.59 -3.01 14.96
N LEU A 88 5.53 -4.17 14.29
CA LEU A 88 4.33 -4.99 14.14
C LEU A 88 4.09 -5.96 15.32
N ASP A 89 4.92 -5.92 16.37
CA ASP A 89 4.79 -6.77 17.56
C ASP A 89 3.52 -6.44 18.36
N GLY A 90 2.90 -7.49 18.91
CA GLY A 90 1.70 -7.44 19.74
C GLY A 90 1.82 -6.55 20.97
N ARG A 91 3.04 -6.25 21.41
CA ARG A 91 3.31 -5.33 22.53
C ARG A 91 3.04 -3.86 22.19
N ARG A 92 3.09 -3.49 20.91
CA ARG A 92 2.75 -2.14 20.40
C ARG A 92 1.34 -2.09 19.84
N GLN A 93 0.46 -2.95 20.38
CA GLN A 93 -0.94 -2.98 19.99
C GLN A 93 -1.83 -2.17 20.94
N VAL A 94 -2.75 -1.41 20.36
CA VAL A 94 -3.93 -0.87 21.02
C VAL A 94 -4.76 -2.01 21.63
N ASN A 95 -5.34 -1.74 22.79
CA ASN A 95 -6.26 -2.65 23.45
C ASN A 95 -7.42 -3.00 22.51
N ALA A 96 -7.75 -4.29 22.41
CA ALA A 96 -8.83 -4.77 21.53
C ALA A 96 -10.18 -4.08 21.85
N LEU A 97 -10.44 -3.76 23.12
CA LEU A 97 -11.68 -3.10 23.56
C LEU A 97 -11.76 -1.62 23.17
N THR A 98 -10.62 -0.97 22.92
CA THR A 98 -10.56 0.46 22.58
C THR A 98 -10.14 0.70 21.13
N THR A 99 -9.96 -0.37 20.36
CA THR A 99 -9.46 -0.32 18.99
C THR A 99 -10.39 0.49 18.09
N GLU A 100 -11.69 0.23 18.15
CA GLU A 100 -12.72 0.95 17.37
C GLU A 100 -12.83 2.43 17.75
N LEU A 101 -12.39 2.79 18.96
CA LEU A 101 -12.34 4.19 19.41
C LEU A 101 -11.05 4.90 19.00
N SER A 102 -10.01 4.14 18.65
CA SER A 102 -8.67 4.68 18.37
C SER A 102 -8.48 5.05 16.90
N PHE A 103 -9.22 4.39 16.01
CA PHE A 103 -9.11 4.56 14.56
C PHE A 103 -10.47 4.79 13.91
N VAL A 104 -10.44 5.52 12.81
CA VAL A 104 -11.56 5.67 11.88
C VAL A 104 -11.16 5.19 10.51
N GLU A 105 -12.05 4.44 9.86
CA GLU A 105 -11.91 4.08 8.45
C GLU A 105 -12.60 5.13 7.58
N ARG A 106 -11.92 5.57 6.53
CA ARG A 106 -12.38 6.60 5.60
C ARG A 106 -11.99 6.23 4.18
N LEU A 107 -12.92 6.49 3.25
CA LEU A 107 -12.67 6.47 1.82
C LEU A 107 -12.71 7.91 1.32
N TYR A 108 -11.65 8.30 0.64
CA TYR A 108 -11.51 9.63 0.06
C TYR A 108 -11.34 9.56 -1.46
N TYR A 109 -11.77 10.62 -2.11
CA TYR A 109 -11.43 10.97 -3.48
C TYR A 109 -10.49 12.18 -3.46
N VAL A 110 -9.36 12.08 -4.16
CA VAL A 110 -8.39 13.16 -4.31
C VAL A 110 -8.27 13.48 -5.79
N GLU A 111 -8.57 14.73 -6.16
CA GLU A 111 -8.60 15.15 -7.55
C GLU A 111 -7.21 15.18 -8.18
N ALA A 112 -7.15 14.99 -9.50
CA ALA A 112 -5.91 15.09 -10.27
C ALA A 112 -5.25 16.48 -10.13
N SER A 113 -6.05 17.54 -10.02
CA SER A 113 -5.63 18.93 -9.78
C SER A 113 -4.94 19.08 -8.43
N ASP A 114 -5.53 18.55 -7.36
CA ASP A 114 -4.99 18.58 -6.00
C ASP A 114 -3.68 17.77 -5.91
N ILE A 115 -3.61 16.62 -6.59
CA ILE A 115 -2.39 15.81 -6.68
C ILE A 115 -1.30 16.56 -7.45
N ALA A 116 -1.65 17.24 -8.56
CA ALA A 116 -0.71 18.02 -9.33
C ALA A 116 -0.17 19.21 -8.53
N TRP A 117 -1.05 19.93 -7.84
CA TRP A 117 -0.68 21.01 -6.94
C TRP A 117 0.28 20.53 -5.85
N LEU A 118 -0.03 19.41 -5.21
CA LEU A 118 0.81 18.86 -4.15
C LEU A 118 2.18 18.43 -4.69
N ARG A 119 2.20 17.83 -5.88
CA ARG A 119 3.45 17.46 -6.56
C ARG A 119 4.32 18.67 -6.86
N ASP A 120 3.71 19.76 -7.30
CA ASP A 120 4.44 20.97 -7.63
C ASP A 120 4.95 21.67 -6.34
N ALA A 121 4.14 21.70 -5.27
CA ALA A 121 4.54 22.21 -3.95
C ALA A 121 5.67 21.38 -3.29
N ALA A 122 5.73 20.08 -3.59
CA ALA A 122 6.79 19.17 -3.13
C ALA A 122 8.01 19.12 -4.07
N SER A 123 7.99 19.85 -5.18
CA SER A 123 9.12 19.94 -6.10
C SER A 123 9.97 21.16 -5.78
N SER A 124 11.28 21.09 -6.04
CA SER A 124 12.20 22.22 -5.84
C SER A 124 13.00 22.51 -7.11
N SER A 125 13.16 23.79 -7.42
CA SER A 125 14.20 24.26 -8.34
C SER A 125 15.55 24.20 -7.63
N THR A 126 16.54 23.53 -8.20
CA THR A 126 17.91 23.53 -7.68
C THR A 126 18.71 24.67 -8.32
N ASP A 127 19.66 25.24 -7.56
CA ASP A 127 20.51 26.36 -8.02
C ASP A 127 21.33 26.03 -9.28
N ASP A 128 21.54 24.74 -9.56
CA ASP A 128 22.25 24.24 -10.75
C ASP A 128 21.35 24.12 -12.01
N GLY A 129 20.19 24.79 -12.03
CA GLY A 129 19.23 24.76 -13.16
C GLY A 129 18.46 23.44 -13.33
N GLY A 130 18.67 22.47 -12.44
CA GLY A 130 17.91 21.23 -12.38
C GLY A 130 16.55 21.40 -11.68
N ASN A 131 15.48 20.85 -12.25
CA ASN A 131 14.20 20.75 -11.54
C ASN A 131 14.08 19.37 -10.89
N ARG A 132 14.13 19.30 -9.54
CA ARG A 132 13.91 18.05 -8.82
C ARG A 132 12.41 17.86 -8.61
N ARG A 133 11.77 17.26 -9.60
CA ARG A 133 10.33 16.96 -9.56
C ARG A 133 10.03 15.78 -8.64
N ALA A 134 9.16 15.98 -7.65
CA ALA A 134 8.66 14.91 -6.80
C ALA A 134 7.70 14.00 -7.58
N THR A 135 7.64 12.71 -7.24
CA THR A 135 6.57 11.83 -7.72
C THR A 135 5.28 12.10 -6.94
N ARG A 136 4.12 11.69 -7.49
CA ARG A 136 2.83 11.83 -6.78
C ARG A 136 2.89 11.20 -5.38
N VAL A 137 3.48 10.00 -5.27
CA VAL A 137 3.61 9.26 -3.99
C VAL A 137 4.55 9.96 -3.01
N GLN A 138 5.67 10.52 -3.49
CA GLN A 138 6.60 11.28 -2.65
C GLN A 138 5.93 12.53 -2.07
N ALA A 139 5.20 13.27 -2.91
CA ALA A 139 4.48 14.47 -2.51
C ALA A 139 3.40 14.18 -1.46
N LEU A 140 2.58 13.15 -1.70
CA LEU A 140 1.54 12.73 -0.75
C LEU A 140 2.13 12.21 0.56
N SER A 141 3.20 11.41 0.50
CA SER A 141 3.88 10.92 1.71
C SER A 141 4.42 12.08 2.55
N ALA A 142 5.08 13.05 1.91
CA ALA A 142 5.61 14.22 2.61
C ALA A 142 4.51 15.05 3.28
N TYR A 143 3.39 15.24 2.58
CA TYR A 143 2.21 15.91 3.12
C TYR A 143 1.65 15.19 4.34
N LEU A 144 1.37 13.88 4.21
CA LEU A 144 0.82 13.06 5.29
C LEU A 144 1.73 13.03 6.50
N TRP A 145 3.05 12.95 6.28
CA TRP A 145 4.04 12.92 7.36
C TRP A 145 4.09 14.25 8.11
N LYS A 146 4.06 15.38 7.42
CA LYS A 146 3.96 16.70 8.04
C LYS A 146 2.62 16.90 8.78
N ALA A 147 1.52 16.43 8.20
CA ALA A 147 0.20 16.50 8.84
C ALA A 147 0.16 15.69 10.15
N LEU A 148 0.74 14.48 10.13
CA LEU A 148 0.93 13.67 11.33
C LEU A 148 1.81 14.38 12.36
N ALA A 149 2.98 14.89 11.95
CA ALA A 149 3.89 15.62 12.84
C ALA A 149 3.19 16.81 13.51
N GLY A 150 2.34 17.56 12.79
CA GLY A 150 1.58 18.69 13.34
C GLY A 150 0.61 18.28 14.45
N ILE A 151 0.04 17.08 14.37
CA ILE A 151 -0.86 16.55 15.41
C ILE A 151 -0.06 16.08 16.63
N VAL A 152 1.06 15.41 16.37
CA VAL A 152 1.96 14.81 17.38
C VAL A 152 2.72 15.86 18.17
N ALA A 153 3.02 17.02 17.59
CA ALA A 153 3.70 18.12 18.28
C ALA A 153 3.02 18.56 19.59
N GLY A 154 1.71 18.33 19.73
CA GLY A 154 0.95 18.63 20.94
C GLY A 154 0.87 17.50 21.98
N THR A 155 1.50 16.35 21.77
CA THR A 155 1.36 15.16 22.63
C THR A 155 2.59 14.83 23.47
N GLY A 156 3.72 15.52 23.26
CA GLY A 156 4.98 15.28 23.97
C GLY A 156 5.88 14.21 23.35
N GLU A 157 5.49 13.64 22.21
CA GLU A 157 6.33 12.73 21.43
C GLU A 157 7.35 13.54 20.61
N GLU A 158 8.60 13.10 20.61
CA GLU A 158 9.72 13.83 19.97
C GLU A 158 9.93 13.45 18.49
N CYS A 159 9.50 12.24 18.12
CA CYS A 159 9.71 11.66 16.80
C CYS A 159 8.42 11.12 16.20
N CYS A 160 8.38 11.04 14.88
CA CYS A 160 7.33 10.30 14.18
C CYS A 160 7.88 9.53 12.99
N SER A 161 7.31 8.36 12.76
CA SER A 161 7.85 7.38 11.81
C SER A 161 6.86 7.12 10.69
N MET A 162 7.38 7.04 9.47
CA MET A 162 6.62 6.64 8.30
C MET A 162 7.27 5.40 7.69
N SER A 163 6.42 4.46 7.26
CA SER A 163 6.84 3.25 6.56
C SER A 163 6.16 3.18 5.20
N TRP A 164 6.88 2.68 4.20
CA TRP A 164 6.35 2.50 2.85
C TRP A 164 6.38 1.03 2.47
N ARG A 165 5.33 0.58 1.79
CA ARG A 165 5.27 -0.77 1.24
C ARG A 165 5.64 -0.69 -0.24
N VAL A 166 6.82 -1.20 -0.58
CA VAL A 166 7.34 -1.10 -1.95
C VAL A 166 7.42 -2.48 -2.57
N ASN A 167 6.81 -2.64 -3.74
CA ASN A 167 6.99 -3.85 -4.55
C ASN A 167 8.48 -4.01 -4.87
N GLY A 168 9.13 -5.06 -4.40
CA GLY A 168 10.57 -5.27 -4.62
C GLY A 168 10.91 -5.72 -6.05
N ARG A 169 9.95 -6.29 -6.80
CA ARG A 169 10.19 -6.90 -8.11
C ARG A 169 10.86 -5.96 -9.12
N TRP A 170 10.49 -4.67 -9.12
CA TRP A 170 11.06 -3.65 -10.02
C TRP A 170 12.34 -2.99 -9.50
N LYS A 171 12.78 -3.36 -8.30
CA LYS A 171 13.93 -2.76 -7.62
C LYS A 171 15.12 -3.70 -7.44
N ILE A 172 14.89 -5.00 -7.56
CA ILE A 172 15.93 -6.02 -7.54
C ILE A 172 16.89 -5.78 -8.71
N LYS A 173 18.20 -5.85 -8.45
CA LYS A 173 19.25 -5.61 -9.46
C LYS A 173 20.03 -6.88 -9.82
N THR A 174 20.09 -7.86 -8.93
CA THR A 174 20.82 -9.12 -9.16
C THR A 174 20.07 -9.95 -10.19
N PRO A 175 20.70 -10.35 -11.32
CA PRO A 175 20.02 -11.07 -12.40
C PRO A 175 19.32 -12.36 -11.95
N ALA A 176 19.94 -13.12 -11.04
CA ALA A 176 19.35 -14.34 -10.49
C ALA A 176 18.05 -14.05 -9.71
N LEU A 177 18.05 -13.00 -8.87
CA LEU A 177 16.86 -12.58 -8.13
C LEU A 177 15.83 -11.91 -9.04
N GLN A 178 16.22 -11.24 -10.13
CA GLN A 178 15.29 -10.68 -11.11
C GLN A 178 14.54 -11.78 -11.87
N ALA A 179 15.23 -12.85 -12.26
CA ALA A 179 14.60 -14.01 -12.88
C ALA A 179 13.60 -14.68 -11.93
N ALA A 180 13.99 -14.81 -10.66
CA ALA A 180 13.18 -15.38 -9.60
C ALA A 180 11.96 -14.55 -9.21
N ALA A 181 12.16 -13.25 -8.98
CA ALA A 181 11.14 -12.29 -8.61
C ALA A 181 10.63 -11.52 -9.84
N SER A 182 10.41 -12.26 -10.93
CA SER A 182 9.81 -11.72 -12.14
C SER A 182 8.47 -11.05 -11.80
N ASN A 183 7.97 -10.19 -12.69
CA ASN A 183 6.64 -9.59 -12.52
C ASN A 183 5.51 -10.63 -12.38
N ASN A 184 5.78 -11.88 -12.74
CA ASN A 184 4.84 -12.98 -12.71
C ASN A 184 4.96 -13.86 -11.45
N TYR A 185 5.96 -13.61 -10.60
CA TYR A 185 6.19 -14.38 -9.38
C TYR A 185 5.04 -14.26 -8.39
N VAL A 186 4.46 -15.40 -8.02
CA VAL A 186 3.37 -15.52 -7.04
C VAL A 186 3.93 -15.83 -5.66
N GLY A 187 4.23 -14.75 -4.96
CA GLY A 187 4.66 -14.76 -3.57
C GLY A 187 4.77 -13.34 -3.03
N ASN A 188 5.39 -13.21 -1.86
CA ASN A 188 5.66 -11.92 -1.25
C ASN A 188 7.05 -11.42 -1.68
N VAL A 189 7.08 -10.28 -2.38
CA VAL A 189 8.32 -9.55 -2.72
C VAL A 189 8.10 -8.10 -2.36
N VAL A 190 8.06 -7.82 -1.06
CA VAL A 190 7.76 -6.48 -0.54
C VAL A 190 8.88 -6.03 0.37
N ALA A 191 9.40 -4.85 0.13
CA ALA A 191 10.28 -4.16 1.07
C ALA A 191 9.45 -3.19 1.92
N LEU A 192 9.85 -3.07 3.19
CA LEU A 192 9.26 -2.14 4.14
C LEU A 192 10.32 -1.13 4.62
N PRO A 193 10.76 -0.18 3.77
CA PRO A 193 11.54 0.94 4.26
C PRO A 193 10.75 1.72 5.31
N VAL A 194 11.42 2.07 6.40
CA VAL A 194 10.90 2.86 7.51
C VAL A 194 11.89 3.99 7.76
N ARG A 195 11.37 5.17 8.08
CA ARG A 195 12.18 6.27 8.59
C ARG A 195 11.47 6.96 9.74
N GLU A 196 12.24 7.22 10.78
CA GLU A 196 11.86 8.03 11.92
C GLU A 196 12.56 9.38 11.78
N GLU A 197 11.84 10.46 12.05
CA GLU A 197 12.38 11.81 12.08
C GLU A 197 11.78 12.62 13.22
N SER A 198 12.52 13.62 13.69
CA SER A 198 12.04 14.52 14.73
C SER A 198 10.81 15.29 14.25
N VAL A 199 9.79 15.38 15.12
CA VAL A 199 8.57 16.15 14.89
C VAL A 199 8.92 17.63 14.62
N GLN A 200 9.86 18.20 15.38
CA GLN A 200 10.25 19.60 15.22
C GLN A 200 10.92 19.86 13.87
N GLU A 201 11.86 18.99 13.47
CA GLU A 201 12.55 19.12 12.20
C GLU A 201 11.61 18.91 11.01
N LEU A 202 10.71 17.91 11.07
CA LEU A 202 9.69 17.70 10.04
C LEU A 202 8.79 18.91 9.85
N LEU A 203 8.41 19.58 10.93
CA LEU A 203 7.60 20.79 10.85
C LEU A 203 8.38 21.96 10.25
N ARG A 204 9.66 22.10 10.62
CA ARG A 204 10.56 23.16 10.13
C ARG A 204 10.92 23.00 8.64
N MET A 205 11.09 21.77 8.16
CA MET A 205 11.50 21.50 6.79
C MET A 205 10.44 21.92 5.74
N PRO A 206 10.84 22.58 4.64
CA PRO A 206 10.00 22.75 3.47
C PRO A 206 9.47 21.40 2.95
N LEU A 207 8.28 21.41 2.33
CA LEU A 207 7.68 20.20 1.75
C LEU A 207 8.61 19.49 0.73
N PRO A 208 9.36 20.21 -0.14
CA PRO A 208 10.32 19.56 -1.04
C PRO A 208 11.47 18.81 -0.33
N ASP A 209 11.87 19.27 0.84
CA ASP A 209 12.93 18.62 1.62
C ASP A 209 12.40 17.36 2.28
N VAL A 210 11.18 17.40 2.83
CA VAL A 210 10.51 16.17 3.32
C VAL A 210 10.31 15.18 2.17
N ALA A 211 9.89 15.62 0.99
CA ALA A 211 9.76 14.76 -0.19
C ALA A 211 11.12 14.17 -0.64
N ALA A 212 12.22 14.88 -0.43
CA ALA A 212 13.56 14.38 -0.65
C ALA A 212 13.94 13.28 0.33
N LEU A 213 13.62 13.43 1.63
CA LEU A 213 13.82 12.38 2.64
C LEU A 213 13.02 11.13 2.29
N VAL A 214 11.77 11.30 1.88
CA VAL A 214 10.92 10.19 1.41
C VAL A 214 11.56 9.49 0.20
N LYS A 215 12.04 10.26 -0.77
CA LYS A 215 12.72 9.71 -1.96
C LYS A 215 13.98 8.94 -1.55
N GLU A 216 14.83 9.55 -0.73
CA GLU A 216 16.04 8.94 -0.18
C GLU A 216 15.68 7.59 0.45
N THR A 217 14.78 7.56 1.42
CA THR A 217 14.38 6.34 2.12
C THR A 217 13.82 5.24 1.22
N ILE A 218 13.00 5.59 0.22
CA ILE A 218 12.49 4.61 -0.75
C ILE A 218 13.60 4.13 -1.70
N THR A 219 14.67 4.88 -1.90
CA THR A 219 15.75 4.56 -2.86
C THR A 219 17.04 4.04 -2.23
N GLU A 220 17.24 4.28 -0.93
CA GLU A 220 18.49 4.08 -0.17
C GLU A 220 18.82 2.59 0.08
N ALA A 221 17.87 1.69 -0.08
CA ALA A 221 18.10 0.26 0.14
C ALA A 221 18.63 -0.46 -1.12
N SER A 222 19.65 -1.33 -0.93
CA SER A 222 19.79 -2.50 -1.79
C SER A 222 18.58 -3.39 -1.56
N TYR A 223 17.61 -3.35 -2.47
CA TYR A 223 16.38 -4.14 -2.34
C TYR A 223 16.68 -5.63 -2.31
N ASP A 224 17.74 -6.06 -3.00
CA ASP A 224 18.25 -7.42 -3.00
C ASP A 224 18.58 -7.90 -1.58
N GLU A 225 19.43 -7.17 -0.86
CA GLU A 225 19.80 -7.54 0.51
C GLU A 225 18.61 -7.40 1.45
N ARG A 226 17.86 -6.30 1.35
CA ARG A 226 16.72 -6.05 2.24
C ARG A 226 15.62 -7.12 2.11
N LEU A 227 15.35 -7.60 0.90
CA LEU A 227 14.41 -8.70 0.71
C LEU A 227 14.94 -9.98 1.35
N GLN A 228 16.23 -10.28 1.22
CA GLN A 228 16.85 -11.43 1.86
C GLN A 228 16.82 -11.32 3.40
N GLU A 229 17.10 -10.15 3.97
CA GLU A 229 16.99 -9.90 5.41
C GLU A 229 15.56 -10.11 5.92
N VAL A 230 14.54 -9.71 5.16
CA VAL A 230 13.13 -9.95 5.51
C VAL A 230 12.80 -11.44 5.47
N VAL A 231 13.28 -12.18 4.46
CA VAL A 231 13.11 -13.65 4.36
C VAL A 231 13.75 -14.33 5.58
N ASP A 232 14.96 -13.93 5.93
CA ASP A 232 15.69 -14.46 7.07
C ASP A 232 15.00 -14.13 8.40
N TRP A 233 14.51 -12.91 8.56
CA TRP A 233 13.77 -12.49 9.76
C TRP A 233 12.48 -13.30 9.94
N VAL A 234 11.72 -13.52 8.86
CA VAL A 234 10.52 -14.36 8.86
C VAL A 234 10.84 -15.81 9.19
N GLU A 235 11.96 -16.33 8.67
CA GLU A 235 12.41 -17.68 8.98
C GLU A 235 12.76 -17.84 10.47
N ASP A 236 13.39 -16.85 11.08
CA ASP A 236 13.80 -16.87 12.49
C ASP A 236 12.59 -16.69 13.44
N HIS A 237 11.68 -15.76 13.13
CA HIS A 237 10.55 -15.41 14.00
C HIS A 237 9.29 -16.24 13.76
N LYS A 238 9.20 -16.92 12.61
CA LYS A 238 8.00 -17.66 12.15
C LYS A 238 6.72 -16.80 12.13
N GLN A 239 6.88 -15.48 11.98
CA GLN A 239 5.76 -14.52 11.94
C GLN A 239 5.53 -14.00 10.52
N PRO A 240 4.26 -13.87 10.09
CA PRO A 240 3.95 -13.39 8.75
C PRO A 240 4.12 -11.86 8.67
N VAL A 241 4.98 -11.40 7.77
CA VAL A 241 5.04 -9.98 7.41
C VAL A 241 3.90 -9.70 6.43
N THR A 242 2.80 -9.13 6.94
CA THR A 242 1.66 -8.74 6.11
C THR A 242 1.97 -7.41 5.42
N ALA A 243 1.93 -7.38 4.08
CA ALA A 243 2.28 -6.18 3.32
C ALA A 243 1.46 -5.97 2.04
N ILE A 244 0.42 -5.14 2.17
CA ILE A 244 -0.39 -4.71 1.03
C ILE A 244 0.26 -3.48 0.40
N ALA A 245 0.94 -3.65 -0.73
CA ALA A 245 1.32 -2.53 -1.58
C ALA A 245 0.08 -1.99 -2.32
N SER A 246 0.14 -0.77 -2.83
CA SER A 246 -0.87 -0.26 -3.76
C SER A 246 -0.55 -0.73 -5.18
N PHE A 247 -1.54 -1.32 -5.87
CA PHE A 247 -1.40 -1.86 -7.22
C PHE A 247 -2.69 -1.60 -7.99
N PRO A 248 -2.61 -1.23 -9.28
CA PRO A 248 -3.79 -1.12 -10.11
C PRO A 248 -4.34 -2.51 -10.41
N ILE A 249 -5.63 -2.77 -10.18
CA ILE A 249 -6.28 -4.02 -10.54
C ILE A 249 -7.05 -3.79 -11.84
N ASP A 250 -6.37 -3.43 -12.94
CA ASP A 250 -7.07 -3.27 -14.23
C ASP A 250 -7.72 -4.61 -14.60
N THR A 251 -9.05 -4.66 -14.47
CA THR A 251 -9.83 -5.88 -14.63
C THR A 251 -11.03 -5.61 -15.50
N ASP A 252 -11.15 -6.44 -16.53
CA ASP A 252 -12.31 -6.47 -17.41
C ASP A 252 -12.69 -7.93 -17.61
N PHE A 253 -13.81 -8.34 -17.02
CA PHE A 253 -14.35 -9.70 -17.19
C PHE A 253 -15.31 -9.82 -18.39
N GLY A 254 -15.22 -8.89 -19.35
CA GLY A 254 -16.14 -8.76 -20.49
C GLY A 254 -17.27 -7.77 -20.25
N PHE A 255 -17.26 -7.05 -19.13
CA PHE A 255 -18.26 -6.04 -18.74
C PHE A 255 -17.71 -4.61 -18.80
N GLY A 256 -16.47 -4.44 -19.28
CA GLY A 256 -15.71 -3.20 -19.18
C GLY A 256 -14.92 -3.13 -17.86
N ARG A 257 -14.23 -2.01 -17.68
CA ARG A 257 -13.44 -1.75 -16.46
C ARG A 257 -14.36 -1.62 -15.24
N ALA A 258 -13.86 -2.03 -14.08
CA ALA A 258 -14.55 -1.79 -12.83
C ALA A 258 -14.78 -0.27 -12.62
N ALA A 259 -15.97 0.10 -12.16
CA ALA A 259 -16.28 1.48 -11.78
C ALA A 259 -15.57 1.90 -10.48
N PHE A 260 -15.25 0.92 -9.63
CA PHE A 260 -14.64 1.13 -8.33
C PHE A 260 -13.83 -0.09 -7.93
N GLU A 261 -12.63 0.15 -7.41
CA GLU A 261 -11.73 -0.86 -6.87
C GLU A 261 -11.24 -0.37 -5.50
N MET A 262 -11.25 -1.27 -4.51
CA MET A 262 -10.61 -1.00 -3.22
C MET A 262 -10.01 -2.26 -2.64
N ASN A 263 -8.90 -2.06 -1.92
CA ASN A 263 -8.34 -3.10 -1.08
C ASN A 263 -9.05 -3.07 0.27
N MET A 264 -9.80 -4.13 0.55
CA MET A 264 -10.37 -4.33 1.88
C MET A 264 -9.35 -5.08 2.73
N SER A 265 -8.59 -4.34 3.52
CA SER A 265 -7.76 -4.94 4.55
C SER A 265 -8.55 -5.01 5.85
N THR A 266 -8.75 -6.21 6.38
CA THR A 266 -8.92 -6.36 7.83
C THR A 266 -7.55 -6.10 8.45
N CYS A 267 -7.14 -4.84 8.53
CA CYS A 267 -5.98 -4.51 9.34
C CYS A 267 -6.28 -5.07 10.73
N ALA A 268 -5.31 -5.73 11.35
CA ALA A 268 -5.34 -5.90 12.79
C ALA A 268 -5.35 -4.48 13.36
N ALA A 269 -6.53 -3.89 13.51
CA ALA A 269 -6.78 -2.48 13.89
C ALA A 269 -6.16 -2.14 15.26
N ARG A 270 -5.55 -3.13 15.88
CA ARG A 270 -4.76 -3.07 17.07
C ARG A 270 -3.37 -2.51 16.82
N LEU A 271 -2.80 -2.45 15.62
CA LEU A 271 -1.48 -1.82 15.46
C LEU A 271 -1.58 -0.34 15.85
N CYS A 272 -0.67 0.17 16.70
CA CYS A 272 -0.57 1.61 17.01
C CYS A 272 -0.07 2.43 15.81
N SER A 273 -0.54 2.13 14.60
CA SER A 273 -0.13 2.77 13.34
C SER A 273 -1.34 3.02 12.43
N GLY A 274 -1.39 4.22 11.85
CA GLY A 274 -2.33 4.54 10.79
C GLY A 274 -1.88 3.92 9.47
N THR A 275 -2.83 3.49 8.65
CA THR A 275 -2.57 2.97 7.30
C THR A 275 -3.30 3.81 6.26
N VAL A 276 -2.58 4.20 5.22
CA VAL A 276 -3.14 4.89 4.05
C VAL A 276 -2.80 4.07 2.80
N GLN A 277 -3.82 3.67 2.06
CA GLN A 277 -3.73 2.94 0.80
C GLN A 277 -4.21 3.84 -0.33
N ILE A 278 -3.41 3.94 -1.40
CA ILE A 278 -3.67 4.84 -2.52
C ILE A 278 -3.98 3.98 -3.74
N LEU A 279 -5.17 4.12 -4.31
CA LEU A 279 -5.54 3.43 -5.53
C LEU A 279 -5.73 4.45 -6.65
N PRO A 280 -5.10 4.24 -7.83
CA PRO A 280 -5.46 5.05 -8.99
C PRO A 280 -6.93 4.82 -9.32
N HIS A 281 -7.65 5.88 -9.68
CA HIS A 281 -9.01 5.72 -10.17
C HIS A 281 -9.01 4.78 -11.39
N PRO A 282 -9.96 3.84 -11.51
CA PRO A 282 -10.08 3.01 -12.70
C PRO A 282 -10.09 3.87 -13.98
N GLY A 283 -9.17 3.60 -14.90
CA GLY A 283 -8.96 4.42 -16.11
C GLY A 283 -7.83 5.46 -16.02
N ASP A 284 -7.20 5.65 -14.85
CA ASP A 284 -6.05 6.52 -14.59
C ASP A 284 -6.20 7.95 -15.16
N ASP A 285 -7.28 8.63 -14.80
CA ASP A 285 -7.53 10.05 -15.11
C ASP A 285 -6.63 11.01 -14.29
N GLY A 286 -5.71 10.46 -13.50
CA GLY A 286 -4.82 11.19 -12.62
C GLY A 286 -5.32 11.32 -11.18
N SER A 287 -6.61 11.09 -10.92
CA SER A 287 -7.23 11.12 -9.58
C SER A 287 -6.98 9.84 -8.79
N TRP A 288 -7.14 9.92 -7.47
CA TRP A 288 -6.94 8.82 -6.54
C TRP A 288 -8.14 8.55 -5.66
N ILE A 289 -8.37 7.26 -5.42
CA ILE A 289 -9.19 6.78 -4.32
C ILE A 289 -8.23 6.43 -3.18
N VAL A 290 -8.47 6.95 -1.99
CA VAL A 290 -7.63 6.71 -0.82
C VAL A 290 -8.45 6.02 0.27
N SER A 291 -8.02 4.83 0.68
CA SER A 291 -8.53 4.17 1.89
C SER A 291 -7.60 4.48 3.06
N ALA A 292 -8.15 5.04 4.13
CA ALA A 292 -7.40 5.48 5.30
C ALA A 292 -8.00 4.87 6.56
N LEU A 293 -7.20 4.09 7.28
CA LEU A 293 -7.46 3.69 8.66
C LEU A 293 -6.51 4.50 9.56
N VAL A 294 -7.00 5.60 10.10
CA VAL A 294 -6.16 6.60 10.80
C VAL A 294 -6.82 7.10 12.08
N TRP A 295 -6.07 7.79 12.93
CA TRP A 295 -6.64 8.41 14.12
C TRP A 295 -7.66 9.49 13.76
N PRO A 296 -8.74 9.68 14.55
CA PRO A 296 -9.76 10.71 14.30
C PRO A 296 -9.20 12.12 14.11
N ARG A 297 -8.15 12.48 14.88
CA ARG A 297 -7.49 13.78 14.76
C ARG A 297 -6.79 13.96 13.41
N LEU A 298 -6.23 12.89 12.84
CA LEU A 298 -5.61 12.94 11.52
C LEU A 298 -6.66 13.02 10.43
N ALA A 299 -7.71 12.20 10.49
CA ALA A 299 -8.83 12.29 9.54
C ALA A 299 -9.41 13.71 9.47
N ALA A 300 -9.64 14.36 10.63
CA ALA A 300 -10.15 15.73 10.69
C ALA A 300 -9.20 16.80 10.12
N VAL A 301 -7.90 16.54 10.02
CA VAL A 301 -6.94 17.42 9.33
C VAL A 301 -7.00 17.17 7.82
N LEU A 302 -7.01 15.90 7.40
CA LEU A 302 -7.07 15.52 5.99
C LEU A 302 -8.36 16.03 5.31
N GLU A 303 -9.50 15.90 5.98
CA GLU A 303 -10.83 16.29 5.50
C GLU A 303 -11.00 17.81 5.28
N LYS A 304 -10.08 18.64 5.81
CA LYS A 304 -10.11 20.11 5.63
C LYS A 304 -9.35 20.58 4.39
N ASP A 305 -8.69 19.67 3.69
CA ASP A 305 -7.76 19.97 2.62
C ASP A 305 -8.12 19.16 1.37
N ILE A 306 -7.17 18.43 0.77
CA ILE A 306 -7.34 17.71 -0.50
C ILE A 306 -8.14 16.39 -0.40
N PHE A 307 -8.51 15.92 0.80
CA PHE A 307 -9.19 14.64 0.97
C PHE A 307 -10.71 14.82 1.08
N LYS A 308 -11.42 14.64 -0.03
CA LYS A 308 -12.88 14.73 -0.07
C LYS A 308 -13.49 13.36 0.20
N PRO A 309 -14.54 13.21 1.02
CA PRO A 309 -15.22 11.91 1.18
C PRO A 309 -15.66 11.34 -0.17
N LEU A 310 -15.39 10.04 -0.39
CA LEU A 310 -15.79 9.35 -1.61
C LEU A 310 -17.33 9.25 -1.69
N THR A 311 -17.91 9.62 -2.82
CA THR A 311 -19.36 9.58 -3.07
C THR A 311 -19.67 8.78 -4.34
N ALA A 312 -20.94 8.37 -4.51
CA ALA A 312 -21.38 7.74 -5.75
C ALA A 312 -21.17 8.66 -6.97
N ASP A 313 -21.41 9.96 -6.82
CA ASP A 313 -21.20 10.96 -7.88
C ASP A 313 -19.73 11.06 -8.29
N SER A 314 -18.79 10.97 -7.33
CA SER A 314 -17.35 10.97 -7.63
C SER A 314 -16.90 9.75 -8.45
N LEU A 315 -17.70 8.68 -8.45
CA LEU A 315 -17.47 7.46 -9.23
C LEU A 315 -18.30 7.43 -10.52
N GLY A 316 -19.06 8.50 -10.83
CA GLY A 316 -20.01 8.52 -11.94
C GLY A 316 -21.17 7.53 -11.81
N LEU A 317 -21.44 7.04 -10.59
CA LEU A 317 -22.52 6.10 -10.31
C LEU A 317 -23.80 6.88 -9.99
N HIS A 318 -24.57 7.18 -11.03
CA HIS A 318 -25.84 7.88 -10.89
C HIS A 318 -27.01 6.90 -10.71
N ALA A 319 -28.02 7.32 -9.94
CA ALA A 319 -29.29 6.61 -9.93
C ALA A 319 -29.90 6.61 -11.35
N PRO A 320 -30.53 5.51 -11.80
CA PRO A 320 -31.25 5.51 -13.06
C PRO A 320 -32.28 6.65 -13.06
N GLN A 321 -32.26 7.49 -14.09
CA GLN A 321 -33.33 8.46 -14.31
C GLN A 321 -34.61 7.67 -14.59
N LEU A 322 -35.54 7.71 -13.63
CA LEU A 322 -36.88 7.12 -13.75
C LEU A 322 -37.76 7.93 -14.70
#